data_AF-A0A0F9MEC0-F1
#
_entry.id   AF-A0A0F9MEC0-F1
#
_cell.length_a   1.000
_cell.length_b   1.000
_cell.length_c   1.000
_cell.angle_alpha   90.00
_cell.angle_beta   90.00
_cell.angle_gamma   90.00
#
_symmetry.space_group_name_H-M   'P 1'
#
loop_
_entity.id
_entity.type
_entity.pdbx_description
1 polymer ?
#
loop_
_entity_poly.entity_id
_entity_poly.type
_entity_poly.pdbx_seq_one_letter_code
_entity_poly.pdbx_strand_id
1 'polypeptide(L)'
;MTGNAIDPEDAKRTTPHWDRVRKFMEESSQEVHDEPFMPSISTRLLRARLILEEALETVRALGFTPGLLGVTQGDPMGQPATTMLTISMSGLHLEADREPDLEDIADGCADLSVVNVGTLIACGIKDDALLREVDLNNLAKFKHVCPKCGKDYSDLGNASLEVLAAVQPMTTGRHEPGMWKCTECATEWQSGYRRDDGKWVKPENHKPPDIATVLETQR
;
A
#
# COMPACT_ATOMS: atom_id res chain seq x y z
N MET A 1 -16.53 17.41 5.21
CA MET A 1 -15.23 17.65 4.53
C MET A 1 -15.50 17.53 3.04
N THR A 2 -15.55 18.67 2.38
CA THR A 2 -15.60 18.79 0.92
C THR A 2 -14.37 18.09 0.37
N GLY A 3 -14.54 17.17 -0.59
CA GLY A 3 -13.40 16.73 -1.39
C GLY A 3 -12.86 17.99 -2.06
N ASN A 4 -11.69 18.45 -1.63
CA ASN A 4 -11.04 19.54 -2.35
C ASN A 4 -10.81 19.01 -3.76
N ALA A 5 -11.44 19.64 -4.74
CA ALA A 5 -11.23 19.30 -6.14
C ALA A 5 -9.72 19.33 -6.38
N ILE A 6 -9.19 18.22 -6.91
CA ILE A 6 -7.79 18.16 -7.33
C ILE A 6 -7.67 19.12 -8.50
N ASP A 7 -6.75 20.08 -8.40
CA ASP A 7 -6.46 21.00 -9.50
C ASP A 7 -5.98 20.16 -10.71
N PRO A 8 -6.58 20.31 -11.91
CA PRO A 8 -6.20 19.55 -13.10
C PRO A 8 -4.70 19.60 -13.43
N GLU A 9 -4.03 20.73 -13.19
CA GLU A 9 -2.60 20.86 -13.43
C GLU A 9 -1.79 20.04 -12.41
N ASP A 10 -2.23 20.04 -11.15
CA ASP A 10 -1.64 19.23 -10.09
C ASP A 10 -1.85 17.73 -10.32
N ALA A 11 -2.99 17.35 -10.90
CA ALA A 11 -3.32 15.96 -11.21
C ALA A 11 -2.37 15.38 -12.27
N LYS A 12 -1.89 16.21 -13.19
CA LYS A 12 -1.04 15.84 -14.32
C LYS A 12 0.46 15.92 -14.02
N ARG A 13 0.85 16.36 -12.82
CA ARG A 13 2.25 16.41 -12.38
C ARG A 13 2.85 15.01 -12.20
N THR A 14 4.14 14.89 -12.50
CA THR A 14 4.96 13.67 -12.32
C THR A 14 6.05 13.92 -11.29
N THR A 15 6.51 12.85 -10.63
CA THR A 15 7.73 12.93 -9.83
C THR A 15 8.98 12.85 -10.73
N PRO A 16 10.14 13.35 -10.28
CA PRO A 16 11.39 13.19 -11.03
C PRO A 16 11.80 11.73 -11.28
N HIS A 17 11.36 10.80 -10.42
CA HIS A 17 11.63 9.38 -10.61
C HIS A 17 10.80 8.81 -11.75
N TRP A 18 9.51 9.17 -11.83
CA TRP A 18 8.63 8.82 -12.95
C TRP A 18 9.22 9.27 -14.28
N ASP A 19 9.72 10.50 -14.37
CA ASP A 19 10.31 11.02 -15.61
C ASP A 19 11.54 10.19 -16.06
N ARG A 20 12.38 9.76 -15.12
CA ARG A 20 13.54 8.90 -15.40
C ARG A 20 13.13 7.50 -15.86
N VAL A 21 12.14 6.90 -15.20
CA VAL A 21 11.64 5.57 -15.58
C VAL A 21 10.93 5.61 -16.93
N ARG A 22 10.19 6.68 -17.23
CA ARG A 22 9.56 6.86 -18.54
C ARG A 22 10.60 6.92 -19.65
N LYS A 23 11.64 7.74 -19.46
CA LYS A 23 12.74 7.82 -20.42
C LYS A 23 13.39 6.45 -20.64
N PHE A 24 13.65 5.70 -19.57
CA PHE A 24 14.17 4.33 -19.67
C PHE A 24 13.22 3.39 -20.45
N MET A 25 11.91 3.47 -20.23
CA MET A 25 10.92 2.67 -20.96
C MET A 25 10.88 3.02 -22.44
N GLU A 26 10.93 4.31 -22.78
CA GLU A 26 11.00 4.79 -24.16
C GLU A 26 12.28 4.29 -24.85
N GLU A 27 13.44 4.39 -24.20
CA GLU A 27 14.72 3.88 -24.71
C GLU A 27 14.75 2.35 -24.85
N SER A 28 14.02 1.63 -23.99
CA SER A 28 13.87 0.17 -24.05
C SER A 28 12.68 -0.29 -24.91
N SER A 29 12.05 0.61 -25.67
CA SER A 29 10.92 0.30 -26.56
C SER A 29 9.73 -0.38 -25.86
N GLN A 30 9.51 -0.05 -24.59
CA GLN A 30 8.35 -0.50 -23.84
C GLN A 30 7.14 0.42 -24.10
N GLU A 31 5.94 -0.13 -23.98
CA GLU A 31 4.69 0.61 -24.16
C GLU A 31 4.53 1.67 -23.04
N VAL A 32 4.29 2.92 -23.43
CA VAL A 32 4.02 4.06 -22.54
C VAL A 32 2.76 4.78 -23.00
N HIS A 33 2.04 5.39 -22.06
CA HIS A 33 0.84 6.18 -22.36
C HIS A 33 0.88 7.54 -21.67
N ASP A 34 0.16 8.51 -22.24
CA ASP A 34 0.10 9.88 -21.72
C ASP A 34 -1.06 10.12 -20.77
N GLU A 35 -2.15 9.38 -20.95
CA GLU A 35 -3.39 9.48 -20.19
C GLU A 35 -3.81 8.09 -19.66
N PRO A 36 -4.62 8.03 -18.58
CA PRO A 36 -5.07 6.77 -18.01
C PRO A 36 -5.70 5.82 -19.03
N PHE A 37 -4.99 4.71 -19.28
CA PHE A 37 -5.28 3.71 -20.30
C PHE A 37 -5.12 2.29 -19.73
N MET A 38 -5.88 1.34 -20.27
CA MET A 38 -5.74 -0.07 -19.91
C MET A 38 -4.87 -0.78 -20.96
N PRO A 39 -3.63 -1.20 -20.64
CA PRO A 39 -2.73 -1.77 -21.62
C PRO A 39 -3.17 -3.14 -22.14
N SER A 40 -2.54 -3.54 -23.26
CA SER A 40 -2.69 -4.86 -23.84
C SER A 40 -2.41 -5.98 -22.83
N ILE A 41 -2.97 -7.17 -23.07
CA ILE A 41 -2.73 -8.34 -22.20
C ILE A 41 -1.24 -8.70 -22.12
N SER A 42 -0.49 -8.55 -23.22
CA SER A 42 0.95 -8.80 -23.27
C SER A 42 1.72 -7.83 -22.38
N THR A 43 1.36 -6.54 -22.41
CA THR A 43 2.01 -5.51 -21.58
C THR A 43 1.68 -5.72 -20.11
N ARG A 44 0.42 -6.02 -19.77
CA ARG A 44 0.02 -6.35 -18.39
C ARG A 44 0.71 -7.63 -17.89
N LEU A 45 0.86 -8.64 -18.74
CA LEU A 45 1.58 -9.86 -18.40
C LEU A 45 3.07 -9.58 -18.13
N LEU A 46 3.70 -8.74 -18.97
CA LEU A 46 5.08 -8.31 -18.76
C LEU A 46 5.23 -7.53 -17.44
N ARG A 47 4.36 -6.55 -17.17
CA ARG A 47 4.38 -5.79 -15.89
C ARG A 47 4.22 -6.70 -14.69
N ALA A 48 3.27 -7.64 -14.73
CA ALA A 48 3.05 -8.59 -13.65
C ALA A 48 4.26 -9.51 -13.40
N ARG A 49 4.95 -9.95 -14.47
CA ARG A 49 6.17 -10.76 -14.35
C ARG A 49 7.30 -9.98 -13.68
N LEU A 50 7.59 -8.77 -14.15
CA LEU A 50 8.65 -7.93 -13.59
C LEU A 50 8.41 -7.62 -12.12
N ILE A 51 7.19 -7.22 -11.74
CA ILE A 51 6.85 -6.98 -10.32
C ILE A 51 7.10 -8.23 -9.47
N LEU A 52 6.70 -9.40 -9.97
CA LEU A 52 6.87 -10.64 -9.22
C LEU A 52 8.34 -11.05 -9.12
N GLU A 53 9.12 -10.86 -10.17
CA GLU A 53 10.56 -11.12 -10.21
C GLU A 53 11.28 -10.29 -9.14
N GLU A 54 11.15 -8.96 -9.18
CA GLU A 54 11.78 -8.06 -8.20
C GLU A 54 11.31 -8.31 -6.77
N ALA A 55 10.02 -8.61 -6.59
CA ALA A 55 9.48 -8.92 -5.27
C ALA A 55 10.09 -10.20 -4.69
N LEU A 56 10.26 -11.25 -5.49
CA LEU A 56 10.84 -12.51 -5.03
C LEU A 56 12.34 -12.37 -4.75
N GLU A 57 13.06 -11.57 -5.53
CA GLU A 57 14.47 -11.24 -5.28
C GLU A 57 14.64 -10.44 -3.99
N THR A 58 13.82 -9.41 -3.80
CA THR A 58 13.80 -8.61 -2.56
C THR A 58 13.49 -9.48 -1.32
N VAL A 59 12.53 -10.42 -1.42
CA VAL A 59 12.22 -11.35 -0.33
C VAL A 59 13.41 -12.24 0.02
N ARG A 60 14.19 -12.68 -0.98
CA ARG A 60 15.43 -13.44 -0.75
C ARG A 60 16.49 -12.57 -0.09
N ALA A 61 16.66 -11.32 -0.52
CA ALA A 61 17.59 -10.38 0.09
C ALA A 61 17.25 -10.11 1.57
N LEU A 62 15.95 -10.11 1.92
CA LEU A 62 15.46 -10.02 3.30
C LEU A 62 15.76 -11.26 4.16
N GLY A 63 16.36 -12.31 3.61
CA GLY A 63 16.71 -13.52 4.35
C GLY A 63 15.72 -14.68 4.19
N PHE A 64 14.76 -14.58 3.27
CA PHE A 64 13.67 -15.54 3.16
C PHE A 64 13.56 -16.22 1.80
N THR A 65 13.37 -17.54 1.79
CA THR A 65 12.95 -18.26 0.58
C THR A 65 11.42 -18.36 0.53
N PRO A 66 10.77 -17.82 -0.52
CA PRO A 66 9.33 -17.99 -0.71
C PRO A 66 9.02 -19.40 -1.18
N GLY A 67 8.23 -20.12 -0.39
CA GLY A 67 7.74 -21.46 -0.67
C GLY A 67 6.22 -21.50 -0.84
N LEU A 68 5.74 -22.48 -1.58
CA LEU A 68 4.30 -22.70 -1.79
C LEU A 68 3.91 -24.04 -1.18
N LEU A 69 3.02 -24.00 -0.18
CA LEU A 69 2.46 -25.21 0.41
C LEU A 69 1.40 -25.78 -0.54
N GLY A 70 1.81 -26.76 -1.36
CA GLY A 70 0.94 -27.51 -2.26
C GLY A 70 0.83 -28.96 -1.84
N VAL A 71 -0.39 -29.50 -1.81
CA VAL A 71 -0.60 -30.95 -1.81
C VAL A 71 -0.31 -31.43 -3.23
N THR A 72 0.82 -32.10 -3.46
CA THR A 72 0.98 -32.90 -4.66
C THR A 72 0.02 -34.08 -4.54
N GLN A 73 -1.13 -34.03 -5.22
CA GLN A 73 -1.73 -35.28 -5.65
C GLN A 73 -0.75 -35.88 -6.66
N GLY A 74 0.13 -36.75 -6.18
CA GLY A 74 0.91 -37.59 -7.07
C GLY A 74 -0.07 -38.34 -7.96
N ASP A 75 0.11 -38.24 -9.28
CA ASP A 75 -0.52 -39.23 -10.12
C ASP A 75 0.04 -40.62 -9.72
N PRO A 76 -0.70 -41.72 -9.87
CA PRO A 76 -0.21 -43.06 -9.52
C PRO A 76 1.02 -43.52 -10.32
N MET A 77 1.46 -42.76 -11.32
CA MET A 77 2.49 -43.06 -12.31
C MET A 77 3.77 -42.21 -12.15
N GLY A 78 3.85 -41.32 -11.16
CA GLY A 78 5.06 -40.57 -10.82
C GLY A 78 5.51 -39.54 -11.85
N GLN A 79 4.63 -39.08 -12.75
CA GLN A 79 4.98 -37.99 -13.67
C GLN A 79 4.80 -36.63 -12.99
N PRO A 80 5.75 -35.68 -13.16
CA PRO A 80 5.57 -34.32 -12.69
C PRO A 80 4.50 -33.64 -13.54
N ALA A 81 3.24 -33.72 -13.11
CA ALA A 81 2.18 -32.87 -13.65
C ALA A 81 2.51 -31.42 -13.28
N THR A 82 2.71 -30.56 -14.29
CA THR A 82 2.81 -29.12 -14.08
C THR A 82 1.43 -28.60 -13.69
N THR A 83 1.09 -28.71 -12.41
CA THR A 83 -0.18 -28.20 -11.88
C THR A 83 -0.08 -26.68 -11.78
N MET A 84 -1.05 -25.98 -12.37
CA MET A 84 -1.21 -24.55 -12.14
C MET A 84 -1.57 -24.32 -10.68
N LEU A 85 -0.60 -23.86 -9.89
CA LEU A 85 -0.79 -23.61 -8.47
C LEU A 85 -1.18 -22.15 -8.28
N THR A 86 -2.39 -21.92 -7.77
CA THR A 86 -2.86 -20.58 -7.43
C THR A 86 -2.23 -20.18 -6.10
N ILE A 87 -1.40 -19.14 -6.11
CA ILE A 87 -0.79 -18.60 -4.90
C ILE A 87 -1.85 -17.78 -4.16
N SER A 88 -2.34 -18.29 -3.04
CA SER A 88 -3.05 -17.48 -2.04
C SER A 88 -2.07 -17.04 -0.95
N MET A 89 -2.33 -15.90 -0.31
CA MET A 89 -1.52 -15.46 0.84
C MET A 89 -1.49 -16.49 1.97
N SER A 90 -2.53 -17.31 2.12
CA SER A 90 -2.58 -18.40 3.09
C SER A 90 -1.72 -19.61 2.73
N GLY A 91 -1.32 -19.77 1.46
CA GLY A 91 -0.45 -20.85 0.98
C GLY A 91 1.00 -20.44 0.77
N LEU A 92 1.32 -19.15 0.88
CA LEU A 92 2.67 -18.61 0.79
C LEU A 92 3.36 -18.75 2.16
N HIS A 93 4.50 -19.44 2.17
CA HIS A 93 5.36 -19.59 3.34
C HIS A 93 6.70 -18.91 3.08
N LEU A 94 7.29 -18.31 4.13
CA LEU A 94 8.62 -17.71 4.08
C LEU A 94 9.53 -18.48 5.02
N GLU A 95 10.60 -19.05 4.47
CA GLU A 95 11.60 -19.80 5.23
C GLU A 95 12.82 -18.92 5.47
N ALA A 96 13.12 -18.63 6.74
CA ALA A 96 14.36 -17.97 7.12
C ALA A 96 15.51 -18.97 6.98
N ASP A 97 16.16 -18.98 5.81
CA ASP A 97 17.17 -19.98 5.43
C ASP A 97 18.55 -19.36 5.12
N ARG A 98 18.66 -18.04 5.21
CA ARG A 98 19.87 -17.28 4.91
C ARG A 98 19.95 -15.98 5.71
N GLU A 99 21.14 -15.41 5.80
CA GLU A 99 21.35 -14.09 6.39
C GLU A 99 20.86 -12.99 5.43
N PRO A 100 20.21 -11.93 5.95
CA PRO A 100 19.81 -10.79 5.12
C PRO A 100 21.00 -9.96 4.66
N ASP A 101 20.92 -9.41 3.44
CA ASP A 101 21.94 -8.54 2.86
C ASP A 101 21.39 -7.13 2.63
N LEU A 102 21.96 -6.14 3.31
CA LEU A 102 21.47 -4.76 3.25
C LEU A 102 21.66 -4.12 1.86
N GLU A 103 22.71 -4.49 1.14
CA GLU A 103 22.98 -3.98 -0.21
C GLU A 103 21.92 -4.52 -1.18
N ASP A 104 21.70 -5.84 -1.19
CA ASP A 104 20.68 -6.47 -2.02
C ASP A 104 19.25 -6.04 -1.63
N ILE A 105 19.00 -5.75 -0.34
CA ILE A 105 17.71 -5.20 0.11
C ILE A 105 17.49 -3.81 -0.49
N ALA A 106 18.51 -2.96 -0.46
CA ALA A 106 18.42 -1.60 -0.99
C ALA A 106 18.20 -1.61 -2.51
N ASP A 107 18.93 -2.48 -3.21
CA ASP A 107 18.81 -2.70 -4.65
C ASP A 107 17.39 -3.18 -5.02
N GLY A 108 16.92 -4.26 -4.40
CA GLY A 108 15.57 -4.78 -4.65
C GLY A 108 14.45 -3.78 -4.34
N CYS A 109 14.62 -2.92 -3.32
CA CYS A 109 13.67 -1.84 -3.05
C CYS A 109 13.68 -0.75 -4.16
N ALA A 110 14.85 -0.45 -4.72
CA ALA A 110 14.97 0.49 -5.82
C ALA A 110 14.38 -0.10 -7.11
N ASP A 111 14.62 -1.38 -7.40
CA ASP A 111 14.08 -2.05 -8.58
C ASP A 111 12.56 -2.25 -8.49
N LEU A 112 12.03 -2.57 -7.30
CA LEU A 112 10.59 -2.55 -7.04
C LEU A 112 9.98 -1.18 -7.32
N SER A 113 10.68 -0.08 -6.99
CA SER A 113 10.24 1.27 -7.35
C SER A 113 10.17 1.45 -8.87
N VAL A 114 11.21 1.02 -9.60
CA VAL A 114 11.27 1.11 -11.06
C VAL A 114 10.13 0.33 -11.73
N VAL A 115 9.91 -0.94 -11.36
CA VAL A 115 8.88 -1.77 -12.02
C VAL A 115 7.45 -1.35 -11.67
N ASN A 116 7.23 -0.83 -10.45
CA ASN A 116 5.94 -0.28 -10.06
C ASN A 116 5.64 1.02 -10.80
N VAL A 117 6.59 1.95 -10.85
CA VAL A 117 6.46 3.20 -11.61
C VAL A 117 6.32 2.92 -13.11
N GLY A 118 7.08 1.96 -13.64
CA GLY A 118 6.94 1.51 -15.02
C GLY A 118 5.55 0.94 -15.34
N THR A 119 4.86 0.37 -14.35
CA THR A 119 3.47 -0.05 -14.49
C THR A 119 2.51 1.14 -14.54
N LEU A 120 2.73 2.17 -13.72
CA LEU A 120 1.95 3.42 -13.80
C LEU A 120 2.11 4.08 -15.18
N ILE A 121 3.35 4.16 -15.69
CA ILE A 121 3.66 4.73 -17.02
C ILE A 121 3.00 3.93 -18.14
N ALA A 122 3.06 2.59 -18.09
CA ALA A 122 2.38 1.73 -19.05
C ALA A 122 0.86 1.96 -19.03
N CYS A 123 0.28 2.31 -17.88
CA CYS A 123 -1.14 2.66 -17.76
C CYS A 123 -1.44 4.15 -18.00
N GLY A 124 -0.44 4.98 -18.32
CA GLY A 124 -0.58 6.43 -18.51
C GLY A 124 -0.98 7.20 -17.24
N ILE A 125 -0.70 6.64 -16.07
CA ILE A 125 -1.04 7.24 -14.78
C ILE A 125 0.15 8.08 -14.30
N LYS A 126 -0.11 9.36 -14.00
CA LYS A 126 0.87 10.25 -13.37
C LYS A 126 0.90 9.97 -11.87
N ASP A 127 2.09 9.83 -11.30
CA ASP A 127 2.27 9.28 -9.96
C ASP A 127 2.09 10.31 -8.84
N ASP A 128 2.43 11.58 -9.04
CA ASP A 128 2.48 12.54 -7.94
C ASP A 128 1.13 12.72 -7.22
N ALA A 129 0.05 13.04 -7.95
CA ALA A 129 -1.28 13.18 -7.34
C ALA A 129 -1.81 11.86 -6.75
N LEU A 130 -1.48 10.74 -7.39
CA LEU A 130 -1.84 9.39 -6.91
C LEU A 130 -1.17 9.08 -5.57
N LEU A 131 0.15 9.28 -5.48
CA LEU A 131 0.94 9.03 -4.28
C LEU A 131 0.52 9.98 -3.16
N ARG A 132 0.35 11.28 -3.46
CA ARG A 132 -0.13 12.26 -2.47
C ARG A 132 -1.49 11.87 -1.88
N GLU A 133 -2.45 11.45 -2.70
CA GLU A 133 -3.77 11.02 -2.22
C GLU A 133 -3.67 9.79 -1.30
N VAL A 134 -2.86 8.80 -1.69
CA VAL A 134 -2.62 7.60 -0.85
C VAL A 134 -1.91 7.97 0.45
N ASP A 135 -0.90 8.84 0.41
CA ASP A 135 -0.13 9.27 1.58
C ASP A 135 -0.98 10.08 2.56
N LEU A 136 -1.75 11.06 2.07
CA LEU A 136 -2.69 11.83 2.88
C LEU A 136 -3.73 10.92 3.52
N ASN A 137 -4.24 9.93 2.77
CA ASN A 137 -5.16 8.94 3.29
C ASN A 137 -4.51 8.05 4.37
N ASN A 138 -3.26 7.65 4.18
CA ASN A 138 -2.51 6.87 5.15
C ASN A 138 -2.27 7.65 6.44
N LEU A 139 -1.85 8.91 6.35
CA LEU A 139 -1.65 9.78 7.51
C LEU A 139 -2.95 10.12 8.24
N ALA A 140 -4.07 10.21 7.52
CA ALA A 140 -5.39 10.42 8.11
C ALA A 140 -5.81 9.28 9.05
N LYS A 141 -5.23 8.06 8.92
CA LYS A 141 -5.49 6.92 9.83
C LYS A 141 -5.04 7.17 11.27
N PHE A 142 -4.15 8.13 11.49
CA PHE A 142 -3.61 8.50 12.80
C PHE A 142 -4.33 9.69 13.44
N LYS A 143 -5.26 10.31 12.72
CA LYS A 143 -6.01 11.46 13.24
C LYS A 143 -7.11 11.00 14.19
N HIS A 144 -7.33 11.79 15.24
CA HIS A 144 -8.39 11.57 16.21
C HIS A 144 -9.52 12.58 16.00
N VAL A 145 -10.25 12.44 14.90
CA VAL A 145 -11.36 13.36 14.57
C VAL A 145 -12.69 12.72 14.95
N CYS A 146 -13.50 13.41 15.74
CA CYS A 146 -14.84 12.93 16.07
C CYS A 146 -15.70 12.83 14.80
N PRO A 147 -16.29 11.66 14.48
CA PRO A 147 -17.03 11.46 13.24
C PRO A 147 -18.34 12.27 13.17
N LYS A 148 -18.89 12.70 14.32
CA LYS A 148 -20.16 13.45 14.37
C LYS A 148 -19.97 14.95 14.19
N CYS A 149 -19.05 15.57 14.93
CA CYS A 149 -18.90 17.03 14.95
C CYS A 149 -17.62 17.53 14.27
N GLY A 150 -16.70 16.65 13.89
CA GLY A 150 -15.46 17.02 13.22
C GLY A 150 -14.40 17.65 14.14
N LYS A 151 -14.62 17.68 15.46
CA LYS A 151 -13.60 18.14 16.42
C LYS A 151 -12.36 17.27 16.30
N ASP A 152 -11.21 17.91 16.09
CA ASP A 152 -9.90 17.26 15.98
C ASP A 152 -9.22 17.19 17.34
N TYR A 153 -8.81 15.99 17.74
CA TYR A 153 -8.11 15.68 18.98
C TYR A 153 -6.66 15.22 18.73
N SER A 154 -6.16 15.35 17.50
CA SER A 154 -4.85 14.81 17.11
C SER A 154 -3.67 15.44 17.89
N ASP A 155 -3.81 16.67 18.39
CA ASP A 155 -2.79 17.36 19.18
C ASP A 155 -2.77 16.99 20.67
N LEU A 156 -3.70 16.14 21.14
CA LEU A 156 -3.77 15.73 22.55
C LEU A 156 -2.58 14.87 23.02
N GLY A 157 -1.64 14.53 22.14
CA GLY A 157 -0.41 13.79 22.46
C GLY A 157 0.48 14.42 23.54
N ASN A 158 0.26 15.69 23.90
CA ASN A 158 0.98 16.42 24.97
C ASN A 158 0.08 16.88 26.12
N ALA A 159 -1.19 16.46 26.18
CA ALA A 159 -2.13 16.93 27.20
C ALA A 159 -1.90 16.27 28.57
N SER A 160 -2.25 16.97 29.66
CA SER A 160 -2.11 16.48 31.04
C SER A 160 -2.89 15.17 31.26
N LEU A 161 -2.45 14.37 32.24
CA LEU A 161 -3.06 13.10 32.65
C LEU A 161 -4.58 13.19 32.91
N GLU A 162 -5.09 14.37 33.29
CA GLU A 162 -6.53 14.63 33.51
C GLU A 162 -7.33 14.78 32.20
N VAL A 163 -6.72 15.33 31.14
CA VAL A 163 -7.33 15.36 29.79
C VAL A 163 -7.27 13.98 29.16
N LEU A 164 -6.18 13.24 29.39
CA LEU A 164 -6.05 11.83 29.00
C LEU A 164 -7.06 10.95 29.75
N ALA A 165 -7.46 11.31 30.98
CA ALA A 165 -8.45 10.58 31.78
C ALA A 165 -9.90 10.71 31.25
N ALA A 166 -10.24 11.83 30.59
CA ALA A 166 -11.54 12.01 29.93
C ALA A 166 -11.59 11.39 28.52
N VAL A 167 -10.42 11.04 27.97
CA VAL A 167 -10.20 10.55 26.61
C VAL A 167 -9.60 9.13 26.62
N GLN A 168 -9.63 8.43 27.75
CA GLN A 168 -8.89 7.16 27.92
C GLN A 168 -9.23 6.15 26.83
N PRO A 169 -8.26 5.67 26.03
CA PRO A 169 -8.28 4.27 25.66
C PRO A 169 -8.25 3.49 26.97
N MET A 170 -9.27 2.69 27.26
CA MET A 170 -9.18 1.68 28.32
C MET A 170 -7.92 0.86 28.03
N THR A 171 -6.87 1.06 28.83
CA THR A 171 -5.57 0.46 28.56
C THR A 171 -5.61 -1.02 28.88
N THR A 172 -5.62 -1.84 27.86
CA THR A 172 -5.31 -3.28 27.91
C THR A 172 -4.33 -3.60 26.78
N GLY A 173 -3.11 -3.06 26.88
CA GLY A 173 -2.04 -3.33 25.93
C GLY A 173 -2.23 -2.66 24.57
N ARG A 174 -1.15 -2.52 23.81
CA ARG A 174 -1.13 -1.86 22.49
C ARG A 174 -1.85 -2.65 21.37
N HIS A 175 -2.75 -3.55 21.76
CA HIS A 175 -3.35 -4.60 20.93
C HIS A 175 -4.88 -4.50 20.82
N GLU A 176 -5.54 -3.71 21.69
CA GLU A 176 -6.99 -3.52 21.68
C GLU A 176 -7.41 -2.13 21.16
N PRO A 177 -8.57 -2.02 20.48
CA PRO A 177 -9.02 -0.73 19.98
C PRO A 177 -9.48 0.17 21.12
N GLY A 178 -8.77 1.27 21.34
CA GLY A 178 -9.20 2.31 22.27
C GLY A 178 -10.51 2.97 21.80
N MET A 179 -11.51 2.98 22.67
CA MET A 179 -12.76 3.74 22.45
C MET A 179 -12.54 5.19 22.84
N TRP A 180 -12.86 6.12 21.94
CA TRP A 180 -12.76 7.56 22.17
C TRP A 180 -14.13 8.13 22.48
N LYS A 181 -14.20 9.19 23.30
CA LYS A 181 -15.43 9.94 23.58
C LYS A 181 -15.23 11.43 23.34
N CYS A 182 -16.12 12.04 22.56
CA CYS A 182 -16.03 13.44 22.17
C CYS A 182 -16.49 14.33 23.32
N THR A 183 -15.67 15.29 23.74
CA THR A 183 -16.04 16.23 24.82
C THR A 183 -17.13 17.21 24.39
N GLU A 184 -17.28 17.47 23.09
CA GLU A 184 -18.25 18.44 22.56
C GLU A 184 -19.65 17.85 22.33
N CYS A 185 -19.74 16.57 21.96
CA CYS A 185 -21.02 15.97 21.54
C CYS A 185 -21.27 14.56 22.11
N ALA A 186 -20.41 14.10 23.02
CA ALA A 186 -20.44 12.80 23.70
C ALA A 186 -20.38 11.57 22.77
N THR A 187 -20.19 11.74 21.47
CA THR A 187 -20.05 10.63 20.52
C THR A 187 -18.86 9.76 20.87
N GLU A 188 -19.09 8.46 20.88
CA GLU A 188 -18.06 7.45 21.06
C GLU A 188 -17.65 6.87 19.70
N TRP A 189 -16.35 6.61 19.49
CA TRP A 189 -15.86 5.99 18.25
C TRP A 189 -14.53 5.24 18.46
N GLN A 190 -14.26 4.27 17.59
CA GLN A 190 -13.00 3.54 17.56
C GLN A 190 -11.96 4.27 16.69
N SER A 191 -10.80 4.59 17.26
CA SER A 191 -9.66 5.12 16.49
C SER A 191 -8.88 4.03 15.77
N GLY A 192 -7.90 4.44 14.95
CA GLY A 192 -6.87 3.50 14.49
C GLY A 192 -6.10 2.90 15.67
N TYR A 193 -5.62 1.66 15.49
CA TYR A 193 -4.89 0.92 16.51
C TYR A 193 -3.86 -0.02 15.87
N ARG A 194 -2.90 -0.51 16.65
CA ARG A 194 -1.86 -1.44 16.18
C ARG A 194 -2.26 -2.89 16.53
N ARG A 195 -2.07 -3.83 15.60
CA ARG A 195 -2.22 -5.28 15.88
C ARG A 195 -0.93 -5.88 16.43
N ASP A 196 -1.01 -7.13 16.84
CA ASP A 196 0.09 -7.95 17.36
C ASP A 196 1.26 -8.08 16.39
N ASP A 197 0.98 -8.22 15.09
CA ASP A 197 1.99 -8.27 14.03
C ASP A 197 2.57 -6.90 13.68
N GLY A 198 2.20 -5.87 14.43
CA GLY A 198 2.66 -4.51 14.26
C GLY A 198 1.92 -3.71 13.19
N LYS A 199 0.98 -4.30 12.44
CA LYS A 199 0.19 -3.61 11.42
C LYS A 199 -0.76 -2.59 12.03
N TRP A 200 -0.84 -1.40 11.44
CA TRP A 200 -1.85 -0.39 11.81
C TRP A 200 -3.21 -0.71 11.17
N VAL A 201 -4.26 -0.72 11.98
CA VAL A 201 -5.66 -0.86 11.59
C VAL A 201 -6.30 0.52 11.54
N LYS A 202 -7.05 0.78 10.47
CA LYS A 202 -7.75 2.05 10.24
C LYS A 202 -8.94 2.22 11.21
N PRO A 203 -9.32 3.46 11.57
CA PRO A 203 -10.55 3.71 12.31
C PRO A 203 -11.78 3.27 11.52
N GLU A 204 -12.90 3.01 12.22
CA GLU A 204 -14.13 2.48 11.65
C GLU A 204 -14.68 3.33 10.49
N ASN A 205 -14.62 4.66 10.64
CA ASN A 205 -15.15 5.62 9.67
C ASN A 205 -14.10 6.13 8.65
N HIS A 206 -12.95 5.44 8.55
CA HIS A 206 -11.88 5.84 7.62
C HIS A 206 -12.28 5.61 6.16
N LYS A 207 -12.40 6.69 5.39
CA LYS A 207 -12.67 6.62 3.96
C LYS A 207 -11.43 6.13 3.20
N PRO A 208 -11.57 5.30 2.15
CA PRO A 208 -10.45 4.98 1.27
C PRO A 208 -9.98 6.22 0.50
N PRO A 209 -8.77 6.19 -0.09
CA PRO A 209 -8.31 7.25 -0.98
C PRO A 209 -9.21 7.35 -2.22
N ASP A 210 -9.46 8.56 -2.71
CA ASP A 210 -10.30 8.82 -3.90
C ASP A 210 -9.51 8.73 -5.21
N ILE A 211 -9.05 7.51 -5.51
CA ILE A 211 -8.27 7.21 -6.72
C ILE A 211 -9.09 7.46 -7.99
N ALA A 212 -10.42 7.29 -7.93
CA ALA A 212 -11.29 7.48 -9.09
C ALA A 212 -11.25 8.94 -9.56
N THR A 213 -11.37 9.90 -8.63
CA THR A 213 -11.26 11.33 -8.95
C THR A 213 -9.86 11.68 -9.48
N VAL A 214 -8.79 11.11 -8.91
CA VAL A 214 -7.41 11.30 -9.43
C VAL A 214 -7.32 10.89 -10.89
N LEU A 215 -7.78 9.68 -11.22
CA LEU A 215 -7.68 9.15 -12.59
C LEU A 215 -8.58 9.90 -13.57
N GLU A 216 -9.80 10.29 -13.17
CA GLU A 216 -10.69 11.07 -14.04
C GLU A 216 -10.12 12.46 -14.32
N THR A 217 -9.46 13.08 -13.34
CA THR A 217 -8.83 14.40 -13.51
C THR A 217 -7.56 14.35 -14.39
N GLN A 218 -6.93 13.17 -14.49
CA GLN A 218 -5.78 12.94 -15.38
C GLN A 218 -6.14 12.71 -16.85
N ARG A 219 -7.42 12.46 -17.16
CA ARG A 219 -7.92 12.39 -18.55
C ARG A 219 -8.03 13.78 -19.19
#